data_AF-A0A382VCF4-F1
#
_entry.id   AF-A0A382VCF4-F1
#
_cell.length_a   1.000
_cell.length_b   1.000
_cell.length_c   1.000
_cell.angle_alpha   90.00
_cell.angle_beta   90.00
_cell.angle_gamma   90.00
#
_symmetry.space_group_name_H-M   'P 1'
#
loop_
_entity.id
_entity.type
_entity.pdbx_description
1 polymer ?
#
loop_
_entity_poly.entity_id
_entity_poly.type
_entity_poly.pdbx_seq_one_letter_code
_entity_poly.pdbx_strand_id
1 'polypeptide(L)' 'MPEENYVCPICLGDEEDVNGRGNTRNGSWVLDHCHETEKFRGWLCHKCNRSLGGFDDSIEMLLRAIKYLKG' A
#
# COMPACT_ATOMS: atom_id res chain seq x y z
N MET A 1 4.38 -14.13 2.90
CA MET A 1 3.01 -13.89 2.41
C MET A 1 2.13 -13.67 3.64
N PRO A 2 1.11 -12.82 3.58
CA PRO A 2 0.18 -12.66 4.70
C PRO A 2 -0.67 -13.93 4.91
N GLU A 3 -1.44 -13.96 6.00
CA GLU A 3 -2.36 -15.06 6.34
C GLU A 3 -3.53 -15.18 5.34
N GLU A 4 -4.24 -16.30 5.38
CA GLU A 4 -5.47 -16.47 4.59
C GLU A 4 -6.52 -15.41 4.94
N ASN A 5 -7.27 -14.95 3.94
CA ASN A 5 -8.25 -13.86 4.06
C ASN A 5 -7.65 -12.50 4.49
N TYR A 6 -6.35 -12.28 4.27
CA TYR A 6 -5.74 -10.98 4.50
C TYR A 6 -6.36 -9.91 3.60
N VAL A 7 -6.59 -8.74 4.19
CA VAL A 7 -7.08 -7.55 3.49
C VAL A 7 -6.04 -6.44 3.54
N CYS A 8 -5.89 -5.71 2.44
CA CYS A 8 -5.00 -4.56 2.39
C CYS A 8 -5.44 -3.52 3.45
N PRO A 9 -4.59 -3.09 4.38
CA PRO A 9 -5.00 -2.17 5.44
C PRO A 9 -5.34 -0.75 4.93
N ILE A 10 -4.99 -0.42 3.68
CA ILE A 10 -5.26 0.90 3.08
C ILE A 10 -6.54 0.90 2.24
N CYS A 11 -6.67 -0.02 1.27
CA CYS A 11 -7.84 -0.06 0.39
C CYS A 11 -8.90 -1.07 0.83
N LEU A 12 -8.64 -1.86 1.88
CA LEU A 12 -9.52 -2.90 2.42
C LEU A 12 -9.91 -4.02 1.46
N GLY A 13 -9.25 -4.11 0.30
CA GLY A 13 -9.46 -5.18 -0.67
C GLY A 13 -8.73 -6.46 -0.27
N ASP A 14 -9.38 -7.59 -0.52
CA ASP A 14 -8.80 -8.93 -0.34
C ASP A 14 -7.88 -9.33 -1.52
N GLU A 15 -7.43 -10.59 -1.53
CA GLU A 15 -6.51 -11.09 -2.55
C GLU A 15 -7.11 -11.06 -3.96
N GLU A 16 -8.41 -11.37 -4.11
CA GLU A 16 -9.10 -11.35 -5.41
C GLU A 16 -9.32 -9.92 -5.89
N ASP A 17 -9.74 -9.02 -4.99
CA ASP A 17 -9.96 -7.61 -5.27
C ASP A 17 -8.72 -6.89 -5.80
N VAL A 18 -7.55 -7.25 -5.26
CA VAL A 18 -6.29 -6.57 -5.58
C VAL A 18 -5.43 -7.32 -6.61
N ASN A 19 -5.84 -8.54 -6.98
CA ASN A 19 -5.15 -9.31 -8.01
C ASN A 19 -5.06 -8.54 -9.34
N GLY A 20 -3.88 -8.53 -9.94
CA GLY A 20 -3.60 -7.81 -11.19
C GLY A 20 -3.59 -6.27 -11.07
N ARG A 21 -3.90 -5.69 -9.91
CA ARG A 21 -3.93 -4.23 -9.73
C ARG A 21 -2.55 -3.69 -9.36
N GLY A 22 -1.87 -3.10 -10.35
CA GLY A 22 -0.58 -2.44 -10.17
C GLY A 22 0.64 -3.34 -10.45
N ASN A 23 0.43 -4.65 -10.54
CA ASN A 23 1.38 -5.64 -11.03
C ASN A 23 0.61 -6.87 -11.57
N THR A 24 0.97 -7.34 -12.77
CA THR A 24 0.35 -8.50 -13.43
C THR A 24 1.25 -9.75 -13.44
N ARG A 25 2.49 -9.62 -12.95
CA ARG A 25 3.51 -10.69 -13.00
C ARG A 25 3.87 -11.29 -11.65
N ASN A 26 3.59 -10.58 -10.55
CA ASN A 26 3.83 -11.04 -9.19
C ASN A 26 2.50 -11.23 -8.45
N GLY A 27 2.52 -11.96 -7.33
CA GLY A 27 1.34 -12.14 -6.47
C GLY A 27 0.78 -10.82 -5.91
N SER A 28 -0.42 -10.86 -5.35
CA SER A 28 -1.21 -9.69 -4.93
C SER A 28 -0.54 -8.77 -3.89
N TRP A 29 0.40 -9.31 -3.10
CA TRP A 29 0.97 -8.67 -1.92
C TRP A 29 2.44 -8.27 -2.09
N VAL A 30 2.81 -7.14 -1.47
CA VAL A 30 4.16 -6.58 -1.38
C VAL A 30 4.54 -6.43 0.09
N LEU A 31 5.81 -6.69 0.39
CA LEU A 31 6.41 -6.46 1.69
C LEU A 31 6.80 -4.98 1.81
N ASP A 32 5.98 -4.21 2.55
CA ASP A 32 6.27 -2.80 2.84
C ASP A 32 7.28 -2.69 3.98
N HIS A 33 8.24 -1.78 3.84
CA HIS A 33 9.32 -1.56 4.79
C HIS A 33 9.67 -0.07 4.87
N CYS A 34 10.20 0.34 6.01
CA CYS A 34 10.65 1.71 6.22
C CYS A 34 11.99 1.94 5.50
N HIS A 35 12.02 2.83 4.51
CA HIS A 35 13.22 3.13 3.72
C HIS A 35 14.41 3.72 4.53
N GLU A 36 14.20 4.16 5.77
CA GLU A 36 15.29 4.65 6.64
C GLU A 36 15.87 3.57 7.54
N THR A 37 15.03 2.65 8.02
CA THR A 37 15.40 1.67 9.05
C THR A 37 15.41 0.24 8.55
N GLU A 38 14.98 0.02 7.31
CA GLU A 38 14.75 -1.28 6.67
C GLU A 38 13.79 -2.19 7.47
N LYS A 39 13.06 -1.62 8.44
CA LYS A 39 12.13 -2.38 9.27
C LYS A 39 10.85 -2.66 8.50
N PHE A 40 10.41 -3.91 8.55
CA PHE A 40 9.12 -4.33 8.05
C PHE A 40 7.98 -3.53 8.70
N ARG A 41 7.08 -3.01 7.87
CA ARG A 41 5.87 -2.30 8.30
C ARG A 41 4.63 -3.20 8.20
N GLY A 42 4.49 -3.92 7.10
CA GLY A 42 3.30 -4.75 6.85
C GLY A 42 3.23 -5.27 5.41
N TRP A 43 2.16 -6.02 5.11
CA TRP A 43 1.84 -6.41 3.74
C TRP A 43 0.88 -5.40 3.13
N LEU A 44 1.15 -4.95 1.91
CA LEU A 44 0.26 -4.06 1.16
C LEU A 44 0.00 -4.64 -0.23
N CYS A 45 -1.11 -4.27 -0.87
CA CYS A 45 -1.25 -4.54 -2.30
C CYS A 45 -0.35 -3.62 -3.13
N HIS A 46 0.04 -4.05 -4.34
CA HIS A 46 0.96 -3.28 -5.22
C HIS A 46 0.49 -1.85 -5.46
N LYS A 47 -0.82 -1.66 -5.69
CA LYS A 47 -1.42 -0.34 -5.90
C LYS A 47 -1.17 0.57 -4.69
N CYS A 48 -1.52 0.14 -3.50
CA CYS A 48 -1.38 0.94 -2.29
C CYS A 48 0.07 1.23 -1.95
N ASN A 49 0.96 0.23 -2.06
CA ASN A 49 2.39 0.40 -1.85
C ASN A 49 2.98 1.48 -2.78
N ARG A 50 2.65 1.42 -4.08
CA ARG A 50 3.11 2.42 -5.05
C ARG A 50 2.51 3.79 -4.78
N SER A 51 1.25 3.86 -4.35
CA SER A 51 0.62 5.13 -4.00
C SER A 51 1.31 5.80 -2.81
N LEU A 52 1.72 5.05 -1.78
CA LEU A 52 2.51 5.59 -0.67
C LEU A 52 3.86 6.13 -1.14
N GLY A 53 4.58 5.35 -1.96
CA GLY A 53 5.83 5.81 -2.56
C GLY A 53 5.67 7.04 -3.47
N GLY A 54 4.50 7.21 -4.10
CA GLY A 54 4.16 8.42 -4.84
C GLY A 54 3.97 9.68 -3.98
N PHE A 55 3.83 9.51 -2.67
CA PHE A 55 3.84 10.58 -1.66
C PHE A 55 5.13 10.57 -0.83
N ASP A 56 6.20 9.91 -1.31
CA ASP A 56 7.48 9.78 -0.63
C ASP A 56 7.37 9.23 0.81
N ASP A 57 6.37 8.40 1.08
CA ASP A 57 5.98 7.96 2.44
C ASP A 57 5.79 9.12 3.45
N SER A 58 5.58 10.35 2.96
CA SER A 58 5.51 11.55 3.77
C SER A 58 4.10 11.72 4.35
N ILE A 59 4.00 11.59 5.66
CA ILE A 59 2.75 11.88 6.41
C ILE A 59 2.25 13.29 6.11
N GLU A 60 3.16 14.27 6.01
CA GLU A 60 2.80 15.66 5.71
C GLU A 60 2.21 15.83 4.30
N MET A 61 2.71 15.10 3.30
CA MET A 61 2.14 15.11 1.95
C MET A 61 0.77 14.43 1.92
N LEU A 62 0.61 13.30 2.63
CA LEU A 62 -0.66 12.60 2.74
C LEU A 62 -1.74 13.46 3.43
N LEU A 63 -1.39 14.16 4.51
CA LEU A 63 -2.30 15.10 5.18
C LEU A 63 -2.70 16.27 4.27
N ARG A 64 -1.76 16.78 3.46
CA ARG A 64 -2.04 17.79 2.43
C ARG A 64 -2.97 17.24 1.34
N ALA A 65 -2.78 16.00 0.90
CA ALA A 65 -3.66 15.35 -0.07
C ALA A 65 -5.09 15.17 0.49
N ILE A 66 -5.22 14.76 1.76
CA ILE A 66 -6.51 14.69 2.45
C ILE A 66 -7.17 16.07 2.50
N LYS A 67 -6.41 17.12 2.85
CA LYS A 67 -6.92 18.50 2.86
C LYS A 67 -7.41 18.93 1.48
N TYR A 68 -6.61 18.67 0.45
CA TYR A 68 -6.95 18.98 -0.94
C TYR A 68 -8.25 18.29 -1.39
N LEU A 69 -8.47 17.03 -1.01
CA LEU A 69 -9.70 16.30 -1.32
C LEU A 69 -10.94 16.84 -0.61
N LYS A 70 -10.77 17.49 0.55
CA LYS A 70 -11.88 18.06 1.33
C LYS A 70 -12.36 19.42 0.81
N GLY A 71 -11.59 20.09 -0.04
CA GLY A 71 -11.85 21.47 -0.51
C GLY A 71 -11.25 22.51 0.42
#